data_AF-A0A8H3MBH5-F1
#
_entry.id   AF-A0A8H3MBH5-F1
#
_cell.length_a   1.000
_cell.length_b   1.000
_cell.length_c   1.000
_cell.angle_alpha   90.00
_cell.angle_beta   90.00
_cell.angle_gamma   90.00
#
_symmetry.space_group_name_H-M   'P 1'
#
loop_
_entity.id
_entity.type
_entity.pdbx_description
1 polymer ?
#
loop_
_entity_poly.entity_id
_entity_poly.type
_entity_poly.pdbx_seq_one_letter_code
_entity_poly.pdbx_strand_id
1 'polypeptide(L)'
;MKTNWELTKKQESLIDKLTLNKDLKKRYKENGLCYKCKQHKTSFDYCQACNSKRFQQNFKTWTSGNCDVDEFIQITQLKAKDIREVIEWIEYDKFEDVEYLAKV
;
A
#
# COMPACT_ATOMS: atom_id res chain seq x y z
N MET A 1 -3.39 -16.82 -22.56
CA MET A 1 -3.73 -15.40 -22.39
C MET A 1 -2.44 -14.62 -22.21
N LYS A 2 -2.05 -13.79 -23.19
CA LYS A 2 -0.86 -12.93 -23.08
C LYS A 2 -1.23 -11.70 -22.27
N THR A 3 -0.60 -11.48 -21.12
CA THR A 3 -0.82 -10.27 -20.33
C THR A 3 0.03 -9.14 -20.92
N ASN A 4 -0.58 -7.97 -21.09
CA ASN A 4 -0.08 -6.83 -21.87
C ASN A 4 1.05 -6.04 -21.16
N TRP A 5 1.97 -6.73 -20.49
CA TRP A 5 2.99 -6.16 -19.59
C TRP A 5 4.44 -6.35 -20.08
N GLU A 6 4.64 -7.01 -21.23
CA GLU A 6 5.99 -7.10 -21.82
C GLU A 6 6.42 -5.74 -22.37
N LEU A 7 7.53 -5.23 -21.83
CA LEU A 7 8.14 -4.00 -22.30
C LEU A 7 8.67 -4.20 -23.71
N THR A 8 8.50 -3.18 -24.53
CA THR A 8 9.26 -3.11 -25.77
C THR A 8 10.73 -2.87 -25.45
N LYS A 9 11.64 -3.41 -26.26
CA LYS A 9 13.10 -3.16 -26.17
C LYS A 9 13.44 -1.66 -26.09
N LYS A 10 12.62 -0.81 -26.73
CA LYS A 10 12.76 0.65 -26.67
C LYS A 10 12.40 1.22 -25.30
N GLN A 11 11.33 0.75 -24.68
CA GLN A 11 10.94 1.15 -23.32
C GLN A 11 11.98 0.69 -22.30
N GLU A 12 12.48 -0.55 -22.42
CA GLU A 12 13.56 -1.06 -21.56
C GLU A 12 14.80 -0.17 -21.65
N SER A 13 15.24 0.18 -22.86
CA SER A 13 16.39 1.08 -23.07
C SER A 13 16.17 2.48 -22.47
N LEU A 14 14.95 3.03 -22.55
CA LEU A 14 14.63 4.32 -21.95
C LEU A 14 14.69 4.27 -20.42
N ILE A 15 14.15 3.21 -19.80
CA ILE A 15 14.13 3.05 -18.34
C ILE A 15 15.56 2.87 -17.82
N ASP A 16 16.38 2.12 -18.55
CA ASP A 16 17.80 1.94 -18.25
C ASP A 16 18.59 3.25 -18.27
N LYS A 17 18.20 4.19 -19.14
CA LYS A 17 18.81 5.53 -19.24
C LYS A 17 18.28 6.52 -18.19
N LEU A 18 17.00 6.43 -17.82
CA LEU A 18 16.33 7.39 -16.94
C LEU A 18 16.40 7.01 -15.45
N THR A 19 16.56 5.72 -15.12
CA THR A 19 16.53 5.24 -13.74
C THR A 19 17.92 4.79 -13.28
N LEU A 20 18.63 5.68 -12.57
CA LEU A 20 19.95 5.37 -11.97
C LEU A 20 19.86 4.51 -10.70
N ASN A 21 18.70 4.48 -10.04
CA ASN A 21 18.49 3.69 -8.84
C ASN A 21 18.22 2.22 -9.21
N LYS A 22 19.18 1.34 -8.88
CA LYS A 22 19.09 -0.10 -9.15
C LYS A 22 17.84 -0.76 -8.55
N ASP A 23 17.40 -0.32 -7.38
CA ASP A 23 16.21 -0.87 -6.71
C ASP A 23 14.92 -0.45 -7.41
N LEU A 24 14.81 0.80 -7.87
CA LEU A 24 13.66 1.25 -8.65
C LEU A 24 13.57 0.53 -9.99
N LYS A 25 14.70 0.33 -10.67
CA LYS A 25 14.78 -0.46 -11.90
C LYS A 25 14.34 -1.91 -11.68
N LYS A 26 14.76 -2.54 -10.59
CA LYS A 26 14.32 -3.89 -10.20
C LYS A 26 12.81 -3.93 -9.96
N ARG A 27 12.28 -3.03 -9.12
CA ARG A 27 10.83 -2.94 -8.82
C ARG A 27 10.00 -2.70 -10.07
N TYR A 28 10.48 -1.90 -11.01
CA TYR A 28 9.81 -1.68 -12.29
C TYR A 28 9.65 -2.99 -13.06
N LYS A 29 10.74 -3.77 -13.19
CA LYS A 29 10.71 -5.04 -13.94
C LYS A 29 9.85 -6.10 -13.26
N GLU A 30 9.86 -6.14 -11.94
CA GLU A 30 9.11 -7.14 -11.16
C GLU A 30 7.62 -6.82 -11.07
N ASN A 31 7.27 -5.56 -10.78
CA ASN A 31 5.91 -5.19 -10.45
C ASN A 31 5.26 -4.30 -11.52
N GLY A 32 6.04 -3.55 -12.30
CA GLY A 32 5.54 -2.57 -13.25
C GLY A 32 5.04 -1.28 -12.59
N LEU A 33 4.29 -0.49 -13.38
CA LEU A 33 3.73 0.79 -12.94
C LEU A 33 2.30 0.65 -12.41
N CYS A 34 1.93 1.53 -11.50
CA CYS A 34 0.54 1.69 -11.07
C CYS A 34 -0.28 2.30 -12.20
N TYR A 35 -1.41 1.69 -12.54
CA TYR A 35 -2.27 2.20 -13.61
C TYR A 35 -2.89 3.57 -13.27
N LYS A 36 -3.11 3.87 -11.98
CA LYS A 36 -3.73 5.12 -11.50
C LYS A 36 -2.75 6.30 -11.51
N CYS A 37 -1.62 6.18 -10.83
CA CYS A 37 -0.68 7.30 -10.62
C CYS A 37 0.59 7.25 -11.48
N LYS A 38 0.78 6.18 -12.27
CA LYS A 38 1.95 5.94 -13.12
C LYS A 38 3.30 5.85 -12.38
N GLN A 39 3.31 5.78 -11.04
CA GLN A 39 4.51 5.51 -10.25
C GLN A 39 4.81 4.02 -10.15
N HIS A 40 6.03 3.67 -9.75
CA HIS A 40 6.47 2.30 -9.50
C HIS A 40 5.63 1.64 -8.42
N LYS A 41 5.15 0.42 -8.67
CA LYS A 41 4.54 -0.40 -7.63
C LYS A 41 5.60 -1.01 -6.71
N THR A 42 5.24 -1.17 -5.44
CA THR A 42 6.10 -1.81 -4.43
C THR A 42 5.87 -3.32 -4.37
N SER A 43 4.67 -3.79 -4.73
CA SER A 43 4.38 -5.20 -5.00
C SER A 43 3.39 -5.34 -6.17
N PHE A 44 3.14 -6.56 -6.65
CA PHE A 44 2.33 -6.81 -7.84
C PHE A 44 0.96 -6.10 -7.79
N ASP A 45 0.24 -6.17 -6.67
CA ASP A 45 -1.07 -5.55 -6.49
C ASP A 45 -1.07 -4.31 -5.58
N TYR A 46 0.12 -3.82 -5.20
CA TYR A 46 0.24 -2.73 -4.24
C TYR A 46 1.05 -1.54 -4.76
N CYS A 47 0.42 -0.36 -4.73
CA CYS A 47 1.06 0.92 -5.00
C CYS A 47 1.12 1.73 -3.72
N GLN A 48 2.30 1.75 -3.07
CA GLN A 48 2.53 2.49 -1.84
C GLN A 48 2.07 3.94 -1.94
N ALA A 49 2.46 4.68 -2.98
CA ALA A 49 2.07 6.08 -3.13
C ALA A 49 0.54 6.31 -3.16
N CYS A 50 -0.21 5.40 -3.79
CA CYS A 50 -1.67 5.49 -3.83
C CYS A 50 -2.29 5.13 -2.48
N ASN A 51 -1.79 4.08 -1.83
CA ASN A 51 -2.33 3.61 -0.56
C ASN A 51 -1.98 4.58 0.57
N SER A 52 -0.74 5.07 0.67
CA SER A 52 -0.36 6.10 1.64
C SER A 52 -1.25 7.35 1.53
N LYS A 53 -1.52 7.82 0.29
CA LYS A 53 -2.44 8.94 0.07
C LYS A 53 -3.86 8.64 0.54
N ARG A 54 -4.38 7.44 0.26
CA ARG A 54 -5.70 6.99 0.72
C ARG A 54 -5.77 6.94 2.25
N PHE A 55 -4.75 6.39 2.91
CA PHE A 55 -4.70 6.31 4.37
C PHE A 55 -4.66 7.70 5.00
N GLN A 56 -3.84 8.62 4.50
CA GLN A 56 -3.79 10.00 4.99
C GLN A 56 -5.14 10.72 4.93
N GLN A 57 -5.95 10.45 3.90
CA GLN A 57 -7.30 11.00 3.78
C GLN A 57 -8.25 10.46 4.87
N ASN A 58 -8.00 9.23 5.33
CA ASN A 58 -8.82 8.54 6.33
C ASN A 58 -8.33 8.75 7.77
N PHE A 59 -7.15 9.31 8.01
CA PHE A 59 -6.65 9.52 9.38
C PHE A 59 -7.53 10.44 10.24
N LYS A 60 -8.41 11.23 9.61
CA LYS A 60 -9.38 12.07 10.31
C LYS A 60 -10.74 11.41 10.50
N THR A 61 -10.95 10.20 9.95
CA THR A 61 -12.26 9.54 9.92
C THR A 61 -12.39 8.39 10.92
N TRP A 62 -11.30 8.01 11.58
CA TRP A 62 -11.30 6.98 12.62
C TRP A 62 -10.27 7.33 13.69
N THR A 63 -10.50 6.86 14.92
CA THR A 63 -9.54 6.89 16.03
C THR A 63 -9.82 5.70 16.94
N SER A 64 -8.78 5.15 17.55
CA SER A 64 -8.93 4.17 18.63
C SER A 64 -9.30 4.79 19.98
N GLY A 65 -9.27 6.13 20.08
CA GLY A 65 -9.31 6.84 21.35
C GLY A 65 -7.97 6.83 22.11
N ASN A 66 -6.94 6.16 21.58
CA ASN A 66 -5.58 6.14 22.12
C ASN A 66 -4.60 6.70 21.09
N CYS A 67 -3.95 7.82 21.42
CA CYS A 67 -3.05 8.52 20.49
C CYS A 67 -1.83 7.69 20.08
N ASP A 68 -1.28 6.89 21.00
CA ASP A 68 -0.08 6.09 20.73
C ASP A 68 -0.39 4.93 19.77
N VAL A 69 -1.56 4.31 19.96
CA VAL A 69 -2.06 3.26 19.05
C VAL A 69 -2.35 3.84 17.67
N ASP A 70 -3.01 5.00 17.62
CA ASP A 70 -3.31 5.68 16.36
C ASP A 70 -2.04 6.04 15.59
N GLU A 71 -1.05 6.65 16.26
CA GLU A 71 0.24 7.00 15.64
C GLU A 71 0.94 5.76 15.09
N PHE A 72 1.01 4.68 15.87
CA PHE A 72 1.63 3.43 15.44
C PHE A 72 0.96 2.84 14.18
N ILE A 73 -0.37 2.79 14.14
CA ILE A 73 -1.12 2.29 12.99
C ILE A 73 -0.89 3.19 11.78
N GLN A 74 -0.98 4.52 11.93
CA GLN A 74 -0.76 5.47 10.84
C GLN A 74 0.65 5.35 10.24
N ILE A 75 1.69 5.28 11.07
CA ILE A 75 3.08 5.09 10.62
C ILE A 75 3.22 3.78 9.84
N THR A 76 2.61 2.70 10.32
CA THR A 76 2.65 1.39 9.67
C THR A 76 1.95 1.43 8.31
N GLN A 77 0.74 1.99 8.24
CA GLN A 77 -0.02 2.18 7.01
C GLN A 77 0.74 3.02 5.95
N LEU A 78 1.47 4.06 6.37
CA LEU A 78 2.30 4.87 5.46
C LEU A 78 3.51 4.11 4.93
N LYS A 79 4.12 3.25 5.75
CA LYS A 79 5.34 2.51 5.42
C LYS A 79 5.08 1.21 4.67
N ALA A 80 3.86 0.68 4.72
CA ALA A 80 3.47 -0.55 4.05
C ALA A 80 3.83 -0.54 2.55
N LYS A 81 4.44 -1.63 2.10
CA LYS A 81 4.86 -1.87 0.71
C LYS A 81 4.04 -2.98 0.06
N ASP A 82 3.28 -3.72 0.85
CA ASP A 82 2.43 -4.83 0.45
C ASP A 82 1.11 -4.77 1.23
N ILE A 83 0.06 -5.40 0.70
CA ILE A 83 -1.24 -5.46 1.38
C ILE A 83 -1.16 -6.19 2.72
N ARG A 84 -0.28 -7.18 2.85
CA ARG A 84 -0.07 -7.97 4.07
C ARG A 84 0.61 -7.20 5.20
N GLU A 85 1.20 -6.05 4.89
CA GLU A 85 1.88 -5.18 5.88
C GLU A 85 0.94 -4.10 6.44
N VAL A 86 -0.28 -3.98 5.92
CA VAL A 86 -1.25 -2.98 6.35
C VAL A 86 -1.96 -3.47 7.61
N ILE A 87 -1.90 -2.67 8.67
CA ILE A 87 -2.76 -2.82 9.85
C ILE A 87 -4.00 -1.96 9.65
N GLU A 88 -5.19 -2.51 9.89
CA GLU A 88 -6.46 -1.80 9.81
C GLU A 88 -7.09 -1.67 11.20
N TRP A 89 -7.57 -0.48 11.53
CA TRP A 89 -8.36 -0.25 12.73
C TRP A 89 -9.84 -0.48 12.43
N ILE A 90 -10.47 -1.37 13.19
CA ILE A 90 -11.90 -1.64 13.12
C ILE A 90 -12.51 -1.21 14.45
N GLU A 91 -13.44 -0.27 14.38
CA GLU A 91 -14.15 0.22 15.57
C GLU A 91 -15.04 -0.88 16.15
N TYR A 92 -15.15 -0.93 17.48
CA TYR A 92 -15.85 -2.00 18.18
C TYR A 92 -17.34 -2.09 17.82
N ASP A 93 -17.95 -0.95 17.48
CA ASP A 93 -19.36 -0.84 17.07
C ASP A 93 -19.64 -1.44 15.68
N LYS A 94 -18.62 -1.75 14.88
CA LYS A 94 -18.76 -2.45 13.59
C LYS A 94 -18.87 -3.96 13.72
N PHE A 95 -18.61 -4.50 14.91
CA PHE A 95 -18.76 -5.93 15.16
C PHE A 95 -20.22 -6.23 15.47
N GLU A 96 -20.79 -7.17 14.71
CA GLU A 96 -22.12 -7.74 14.95
C GLU A 96 -21.97 -9.08 15.70
N ASP A 97 -23.05 -9.56 16.33
CA ASP A 97 -23.10 -10.86 17.02
C ASP A 97 -22.02 -11.08 18.10
N VAL A 98 -21.69 -10.04 18.86
CA VAL A 98 -20.67 -10.11 19.91
C VAL A 98 -21.18 -10.91 21.13
N GLU A 99 -20.55 -12.05 21.39
CA GLU A 99 -20.76 -12.87 22.60
C GLU A 99 -19.73 -12.53 23.69
N TYR A 100 -20.21 -12.17 24.88
CA TYR A 100 -19.35 -11.88 26.04
C TYR A 100 -19.07 -13.16 26.83
N LEU A 101 -17.81 -13.59 26.85
CA LEU A 101 -17.38 -14.81 27.56
C LEU A 101 -17.26 -14.64 29.08
N ALA A 102 -17.12 -13.40 29.55
CA ALA A 102 -17.10 -13.05 30.96
C ALA A 102 -17.64 -11.64 31.17
N LYS A 103 -18.37 -11.43 32.27
CA LYS A 103 -18.69 -10.08 32.76
C LYS A 103 -17.61 -9.66 33.76
N VAL A 104 -17.18 -8.41 33.63
CA VAL A 104 -16.31 -7.72 34.59
C VAL A 104 -17.10 -7.36 35.84
#